data_AF-A0ABD4JT70-F1
#
_entry.id   AF-A0ABD4JT70-F1
#
_cell.length_a   1.000
_cell.length_b   1.000
_cell.length_c   1.000
_cell.angle_alpha   90.00
_cell.angle_beta   90.00
_cell.angle_gamma   90.00
#
_symmetry.space_group_name_H-M   'P 1'
#
loop_
_entity.id
_entity.type
_entity.pdbx_description
1 polymer ?
#
loop_
_entity_poly.entity_id
_entity_poly.type
_entity_poly.pdbx_seq_one_letter_code
_entity_poly.pdbx_strand_id
1 'polypeptide(L)'
;MSEYDDDYDFWIKNRKTITEQRLHPNHWFNRASDLRASAHVLWISMESKDIQQKMGYGGGFSLEVACNPVYHMLCGLALELIMKAVVVQRSKKVPGIHDLNHLANLAEISVNPKRKELLKFYTAAIVWTGRYPVPVKCDDEKLKDYWSLATSVLTDRVKGHGNLNIRKRNGAADWDKFQALFNEIADEFDFN
;
A
#
# COMPACT_ATOMS: atom_id res chain seq x y z
N MET A 1 3.20 10.01 -41.57
CA MET A 1 2.78 9.19 -40.41
C MET A 1 4.02 8.48 -39.93
N SER A 2 4.36 8.63 -38.66
CA SER A 2 5.52 7.93 -38.10
C SER A 2 5.16 6.47 -37.89
N GLU A 3 6.13 5.57 -38.03
CA GLU A 3 5.98 4.12 -37.81
C GLU A 3 5.41 3.79 -36.40
N TYR A 4 5.51 4.73 -35.46
CA TYR A 4 4.95 4.67 -34.11
C TYR A 4 3.46 4.99 -34.01
N ASP A 5 2.89 5.76 -34.95
CA ASP A 5 1.46 6.11 -34.94
C ASP A 5 0.59 4.90 -35.31
N ASP A 6 1.05 4.08 -36.27
CA ASP A 6 0.36 2.85 -36.67
C ASP A 6 0.37 1.78 -35.56
N ASP A 7 1.46 1.70 -34.79
CA ASP A 7 1.60 0.74 -33.68
C ASP A 7 0.73 1.11 -32.47
N TYR A 8 0.60 2.40 -32.16
CA TYR A 8 -0.27 2.88 -31.08
C TYR A 8 -1.75 2.67 -31.41
N ASP A 9 -2.17 2.99 -32.62
CA ASP A 9 -3.56 2.80 -33.07
C ASP A 9 -3.93 1.32 -33.17
N PHE A 10 -3.00 0.47 -33.60
CA PHE A 10 -3.17 -0.97 -33.57
C PHE A 10 -3.29 -1.51 -32.13
N TRP A 11 -2.44 -1.05 -31.20
CA TRP A 11 -2.52 -1.44 -29.80
C TRP A 11 -3.83 -0.97 -29.14
N ILE A 12 -4.26 0.28 -29.37
CA ILE A 12 -5.51 0.82 -28.83
C ILE A 12 -6.73 0.02 -29.30
N LYS A 13 -6.76 -0.41 -30.57
CA LYS A 13 -7.87 -1.19 -31.12
C LYS A 13 -7.92 -2.63 -30.61
N ASN A 14 -6.76 -3.22 -30.30
CA ASN A 14 -6.67 -4.64 -29.92
C ASN A 14 -6.50 -4.88 -28.42
N ARG A 15 -6.25 -3.84 -27.61
CA ARG A 15 -6.16 -3.99 -26.15
C ARG A 15 -7.53 -4.33 -25.57
N LYS A 16 -7.54 -5.21 -24.57
CA LYS A 16 -8.71 -5.41 -23.71
C LYS A 16 -9.07 -4.10 -23.02
N THR A 17 -10.36 -3.78 -22.97
CA THR A 17 -10.88 -2.64 -22.22
C THR A 17 -10.64 -2.81 -20.71
N ILE A 18 -10.68 -1.72 -19.95
CA ILE A 18 -10.58 -1.78 -18.49
C ILE A 18 -11.69 -2.65 -17.87
N THR A 19 -12.87 -2.67 -18.49
CA THR A 19 -14.03 -3.47 -18.07
C THR A 19 -13.80 -4.97 -18.24
N GLU A 20 -13.03 -5.38 -19.25
CA GLU A 20 -12.66 -6.77 -19.49
C GLU A 20 -11.44 -7.17 -18.65
N GLN A 21 -10.44 -6.28 -18.53
CA GLN A 21 -9.23 -6.54 -17.74
C GLN A 21 -9.56 -6.78 -16.26
N ARG A 22 -10.45 -5.98 -15.67
CA ARG A 22 -10.85 -6.11 -14.26
C ARG A 22 -11.55 -7.43 -13.94
N LEU A 23 -12.04 -8.17 -14.94
CA LEU A 23 -12.65 -9.49 -14.72
C LEU A 23 -11.59 -10.59 -14.60
N HIS A 24 -10.35 -10.33 -15.06
CA HIS A 24 -9.29 -11.31 -15.03
C HIS A 24 -8.51 -11.23 -13.70
N PRO A 25 -8.45 -12.31 -12.89
CA PRO A 25 -7.75 -12.30 -11.61
C PRO A 25 -6.26 -11.90 -11.74
N ASN A 26 -5.56 -12.38 -12.77
CA ASN A 26 -4.14 -12.02 -13.01
C ASN A 26 -3.91 -10.52 -13.25
N HIS A 27 -4.91 -9.76 -13.72
CA HIS A 27 -4.75 -8.31 -13.86
C HIS A 27 -4.51 -7.66 -12.50
N TRP A 28 -5.32 -8.03 -11.50
CA TRP A 28 -5.19 -7.56 -10.12
C TRP A 28 -3.88 -8.02 -9.49
N PHE A 29 -3.51 -9.29 -9.69
CA PHE A 29 -2.27 -9.86 -9.17
C PHE A 29 -1.04 -9.11 -9.71
N ASN A 30 -0.97 -8.91 -11.03
CA ASN A 30 0.14 -8.23 -11.68
C ASN A 30 0.26 -6.79 -11.17
N ARG A 31 -0.88 -6.09 -11.05
CA ARG A 31 -0.86 -4.72 -10.50
C ARG A 31 -0.49 -4.67 -9.02
N ALA A 32 -0.92 -5.64 -8.22
CA ALA A 32 -0.46 -5.76 -6.84
C ALA A 32 1.07 -5.95 -6.77
N SER A 33 1.62 -6.76 -7.68
CA SER A 33 3.06 -7.02 -7.79
C SER A 33 3.85 -5.78 -8.22
N ASP A 34 3.35 -5.00 -9.20
CA ASP A 34 3.96 -3.73 -9.63
C ASP A 34 4.09 -2.73 -8.45
N LEU A 35 3.02 -2.59 -7.67
CA LEU A 35 2.97 -1.68 -6.52
C LEU A 35 3.86 -2.17 -5.38
N ARG A 36 3.88 -3.48 -5.12
CA ARG A 36 4.80 -4.11 -4.17
C ARG A 36 6.26 -3.85 -4.57
N ALA A 37 6.61 -4.03 -5.85
CA ALA A 37 7.95 -3.76 -6.34
C ALA A 37 8.35 -2.29 -6.14
N SER A 38 7.43 -1.38 -6.47
CA SER A 38 7.60 0.07 -6.27
C SER A 38 7.80 0.42 -4.79
N ALA A 39 7.04 -0.19 -3.88
CA ALA A 39 7.21 -0.03 -2.44
C ALA A 39 8.59 -0.52 -1.97
N HIS A 40 9.08 -1.66 -2.49
CA HIS A 40 10.41 -2.17 -2.15
C HIS A 40 11.52 -1.21 -2.59
N VAL A 41 11.42 -0.65 -3.80
CA VAL A 41 12.42 0.34 -4.27
C VAL A 41 12.47 1.55 -3.33
N LEU A 42 11.32 2.04 -2.87
CA LEU A 42 11.29 3.11 -1.87
C LEU A 42 11.93 2.68 -0.55
N TRP A 43 11.61 1.48 -0.07
CA TRP A 43 12.20 0.94 1.16
C TRP A 43 13.74 0.90 1.10
N ILE A 44 14.31 0.29 0.05
CA ILE A 44 15.77 0.24 -0.16
C ILE A 44 16.36 1.66 -0.23
N SER A 45 15.66 2.57 -0.90
CA SER A 45 16.10 3.96 -1.02
C SER A 45 16.11 4.69 0.32
N MET A 46 15.10 4.45 1.17
CA MET A 46 15.02 5.02 2.52
C MET A 46 16.14 4.54 3.43
N GLU A 47 16.57 3.28 3.29
CA GLU A 47 17.65 2.67 4.08
C GLU A 47 19.05 3.02 3.56
N SER A 48 19.18 3.56 2.34
CA SER A 48 20.46 3.80 1.68
C SER A 48 20.99 5.22 1.90
N LYS A 49 22.04 5.32 2.73
CA LYS A 49 22.80 6.58 2.92
C LYS A 49 23.47 7.06 1.63
N ASP A 50 23.91 6.14 0.77
CA ASP A 50 24.55 6.47 -0.51
C ASP A 50 23.55 7.12 -1.48
N ILE A 51 22.33 6.58 -1.60
CA ILE A 51 21.26 7.19 -2.41
C ILE A 51 20.92 8.58 -1.87
N GLN A 52 20.77 8.70 -0.55
CA GLN A 52 20.50 9.99 0.09
C GLN A 52 21.59 11.03 -0.21
N GLN A 53 22.86 10.64 -0.17
CA GLN A 53 23.98 11.52 -0.52
C GLN A 53 23.96 11.91 -2.01
N LYS A 54 23.74 10.95 -2.90
CA LYS A 54 23.71 11.17 -4.36
C LYS A 54 22.57 12.09 -4.81
N MET A 55 21.44 12.04 -4.11
CA MET A 55 20.30 12.93 -4.39
C MET A 55 20.61 14.40 -4.12
N GLY A 56 21.66 14.69 -3.35
CA GLY A 56 22.16 16.06 -3.15
C GLY A 56 21.24 16.98 -2.36
N TYR A 57 20.20 16.44 -1.72
CA TYR A 57 19.33 17.22 -0.84
C TYR A 57 20.11 17.66 0.42
N GLY A 58 20.00 18.95 0.75
CA GLY A 58 20.81 19.60 1.79
C GLY A 58 20.54 19.15 3.23
N GLY A 59 21.29 19.76 4.14
CA GLY A 59 21.40 19.42 5.57
C GLY A 59 20.07 19.16 6.28
N GLY A 60 19.88 17.90 6.68
CA GLY A 60 18.73 17.44 7.48
C GLY A 60 17.63 16.71 6.70
N PHE A 61 17.68 16.71 5.36
CA PHE A 61 16.74 15.93 4.56
C PHE A 61 16.89 14.43 4.85
N SER A 62 15.79 13.74 5.14
CA SER A 62 15.75 12.29 5.37
C SER A 62 14.78 11.63 4.40
N LEU A 63 15.29 10.67 3.62
CA LEU A 63 14.44 9.84 2.75
C LEU A 63 13.46 9.00 3.57
N GLU A 64 13.87 8.50 4.73
CA GLU A 64 12.99 7.76 5.63
C GLU A 64 11.75 8.59 5.99
N VAL A 65 11.90 9.90 6.23
CA VAL A 65 10.78 10.79 6.56
C VAL A 65 9.96 11.14 5.32
N ALA A 66 10.64 11.50 4.22
CA ALA A 66 9.99 12.00 3.01
C ALA A 66 9.21 10.91 2.25
N CYS A 67 9.77 9.70 2.17
CA CYS A 67 9.21 8.61 1.37
C CYS A 67 8.27 7.69 2.15
N ASN A 68 8.31 7.68 3.49
CA ASN A 68 7.44 6.85 4.34
C ASN A 68 5.94 6.92 3.97
N PRO A 69 5.36 8.11 3.77
CA PRO A 69 3.94 8.24 3.44
C PRO A 69 3.59 7.51 2.13
N VAL A 70 4.41 7.69 1.08
CA VAL A 70 4.21 7.06 -0.22
C VAL A 70 4.46 5.56 -0.15
N TYR A 71 5.49 5.13 0.57
CA TYR A 71 5.74 3.71 0.84
C TYR A 71 4.52 3.03 1.45
N HIS A 72 3.95 3.58 2.53
CA HIS A 72 2.74 3.03 3.16
C HIS A 72 1.51 3.05 2.24
N MET A 73 1.36 4.08 1.41
CA MET A 73 0.30 4.14 0.40
C MET A 73 0.41 2.97 -0.59
N LEU A 74 1.61 2.75 -1.14
CA LEU A 74 1.87 1.69 -2.11
C LEU A 74 1.69 0.31 -1.47
N CYS A 75 2.11 0.11 -0.22
CA CYS A 75 1.83 -1.10 0.53
C CYS A 75 0.32 -1.34 0.68
N GLY A 76 -0.44 -0.32 1.05
CA GLY A 76 -1.89 -0.43 1.19
C GLY A 76 -2.58 -0.78 -0.14
N LEU A 77 -2.22 -0.09 -1.23
CA LEU A 77 -2.75 -0.38 -2.56
C LEU A 77 -2.35 -1.80 -3.03
N ALA A 78 -1.12 -2.23 -2.78
CA ALA A 78 -0.68 -3.58 -3.11
C ALA A 78 -1.51 -4.65 -2.37
N LEU A 79 -1.78 -4.45 -1.06
CA LEU A 79 -2.66 -5.33 -0.28
C LEU A 79 -4.11 -5.31 -0.80
N GLU A 80 -4.62 -4.14 -1.17
CA GLU A 80 -5.97 -4.03 -1.76
C GLU A 80 -6.07 -4.90 -3.02
N LEU A 81 -5.12 -4.74 -3.95
CA LEU A 81 -5.17 -5.42 -5.23
C LEU A 81 -4.93 -6.93 -5.11
N ILE A 82 -4.03 -7.40 -4.23
CA ILE A 82 -3.80 -8.83 -4.06
C ILE A 82 -5.02 -9.52 -3.43
N MET A 83 -5.68 -8.90 -2.44
CA MET A 83 -6.95 -9.42 -1.91
C MET A 83 -8.05 -9.43 -2.97
N LYS A 84 -8.13 -8.38 -3.81
CA LYS A 84 -9.07 -8.37 -4.94
C LYS A 84 -8.77 -9.46 -5.96
N ALA A 85 -7.51 -9.78 -6.20
CA ALA A 85 -7.11 -10.88 -7.08
C ALA A 85 -7.69 -12.22 -6.59
N VAL A 86 -7.52 -12.51 -5.29
CA VAL A 86 -8.06 -13.72 -4.64
C VAL A 86 -9.59 -13.74 -4.71
N VAL A 87 -10.27 -12.64 -4.34
CA VAL A 87 -11.74 -12.56 -4.38
C VAL A 87 -12.29 -12.78 -5.79
N VAL A 88 -11.67 -12.14 -6.80
CA VAL A 88 -12.09 -12.28 -8.20
C VAL A 88 -11.87 -13.70 -8.71
N GLN A 89 -10.76 -14.34 -8.34
CA GLN A 89 -10.49 -15.73 -8.71
C GLN A 89 -11.56 -16.68 -8.15
N ARG A 90 -11.92 -16.53 -6.87
CA ARG A 90 -12.89 -17.42 -6.19
C ARG A 90 -14.33 -17.17 -6.63
N SER A 91 -14.72 -15.91 -6.74
CA SER A 91 -16.14 -15.53 -6.88
C SER A 91 -16.52 -15.05 -8.29
N LYS A 92 -15.54 -14.78 -9.16
CA LYS A 92 -15.71 -14.12 -10.47
C LYS A 92 -16.39 -12.74 -10.39
N LYS A 93 -16.47 -12.14 -9.20
CA LYS A 93 -17.06 -10.82 -8.96
C LYS A 93 -16.00 -9.84 -8.52
N VAL A 94 -16.04 -8.64 -9.09
CA VAL A 94 -15.15 -7.53 -8.72
C VAL A 94 -15.72 -6.83 -7.49
N PRO A 95 -15.03 -6.83 -6.34
CA PRO A 95 -15.51 -6.12 -5.16
C PRO A 95 -15.31 -4.60 -5.33
N GLY A 96 -16.40 -3.84 -5.19
CA GLY A 96 -16.41 -2.37 -5.23
C GLY A 96 -16.04 -1.70 -3.90
N ILE A 97 -15.32 -2.41 -3.03
CA ILE A 97 -14.92 -1.95 -1.70
C ILE A 97 -13.41 -1.71 -1.65
N HIS A 98 -12.98 -0.82 -0.75
CA HIS A 98 -11.58 -0.45 -0.55
C HIS A 98 -11.09 -0.67 0.90
N ASP A 99 -12.01 -1.02 1.81
CA ASP A 99 -11.64 -1.35 3.19
C ASP A 99 -10.92 -2.70 3.23
N LEU A 100 -9.66 -2.72 3.68
CA LEU A 100 -8.83 -3.92 3.67
C LEU A 100 -9.31 -4.99 4.65
N ASN A 101 -9.97 -4.62 5.75
CA ASN A 101 -10.53 -5.63 6.67
C ASN A 101 -11.73 -6.36 6.04
N HIS A 102 -12.58 -5.62 5.32
CA HIS A 102 -13.69 -6.21 4.58
C HIS A 102 -13.19 -7.04 3.39
N LEU A 103 -12.18 -6.57 2.66
CA LEU A 103 -11.55 -7.37 1.60
C LEU A 103 -10.90 -8.65 2.14
N ALA A 104 -10.21 -8.59 3.27
CA ALA A 104 -9.65 -9.76 3.93
C ALA A 104 -10.74 -10.79 4.29
N ASN A 105 -11.90 -10.34 4.79
CA ASN A 105 -13.04 -11.20 5.06
C ASN A 105 -13.59 -11.85 3.77
N LEU A 106 -13.76 -11.07 2.69
CA LEU A 106 -14.21 -11.62 1.40
C LEU A 106 -13.21 -12.61 0.78
N ALA A 107 -11.92 -12.41 1.05
CA ALA A 107 -10.84 -13.30 0.64
C ALA A 107 -10.62 -14.47 1.64
N GLU A 108 -11.45 -14.57 2.68
CA GLU A 108 -11.37 -15.59 3.73
C GLU A 108 -10.00 -15.65 4.46
N ILE A 109 -9.29 -14.52 4.50
CA ILE A 109 -8.00 -14.37 5.19
C ILE A 109 -8.25 -14.17 6.68
N SER A 110 -7.58 -14.96 7.52
CA SER A 110 -7.67 -14.81 8.97
C SER A 110 -7.05 -13.49 9.45
N VAL A 111 -7.80 -12.72 10.26
CA VAL A 111 -7.37 -11.43 10.79
C VAL A 111 -7.45 -11.41 12.30
N ASN A 112 -6.28 -11.48 12.95
CA ASN A 112 -6.17 -11.26 14.40
C ASN A 112 -6.28 -9.75 14.75
N PRO A 113 -6.47 -9.38 16.03
CA PRO A 113 -6.66 -7.97 16.42
C PRO A 113 -5.53 -7.03 16.00
N LYS A 114 -4.27 -7.46 16.06
CA LYS A 114 -3.12 -6.63 15.64
C LYS A 114 -3.14 -6.41 14.12
N ARG A 115 -3.40 -7.48 13.35
CA ARG A 115 -3.54 -7.40 11.89
C ARG A 115 -4.72 -6.52 11.50
N LYS A 116 -5.83 -6.57 12.23
CA LYS A 116 -7.01 -5.72 12.00
C LYS A 116 -6.66 -4.23 12.04
N GLU A 117 -5.91 -3.82 13.06
CA GLU A 117 -5.46 -2.43 13.18
C GLU A 117 -4.42 -2.06 12.11
N LEU A 118 -3.53 -2.99 11.72
CA LEU A 118 -2.59 -2.77 10.62
C LEU A 118 -3.30 -2.59 9.27
N LEU A 119 -4.30 -3.42 8.95
CA LEU A 119 -5.10 -3.29 7.73
C LEU A 119 -5.93 -1.99 7.74
N LYS A 120 -6.43 -1.59 8.91
CA LYS A 120 -7.10 -0.30 9.09
C LYS A 120 -6.13 0.87 8.80
N PHE A 121 -4.90 0.78 9.31
CA PHE A 121 -3.85 1.74 9.02
C PHE A 121 -3.54 1.83 7.53
N TYR A 122 -3.35 0.71 6.84
CA TYR A 122 -3.08 0.73 5.39
C TYR A 122 -4.25 1.28 4.58
N THR A 123 -5.50 0.95 4.94
CA THR A 123 -6.70 1.56 4.34
C THR A 123 -6.67 3.08 4.51
N ALA A 124 -6.35 3.56 5.70
CA ALA A 124 -6.22 4.99 5.96
C ALA A 124 -5.02 5.61 5.22
N ALA A 125 -3.89 4.91 5.10
CA ALA A 125 -2.73 5.41 4.38
C ALA A 125 -3.05 5.70 2.91
N ILE A 126 -3.79 4.81 2.22
CA ILE A 126 -4.26 5.04 0.84
C ILE A 126 -4.97 6.39 0.69
N VAL A 127 -5.77 6.79 1.69
CA VAL A 127 -6.53 8.05 1.68
C VAL A 127 -5.68 9.25 2.11
N TRP A 128 -4.84 9.09 3.13
CA TRP A 128 -4.25 10.21 3.86
C TRP A 128 -2.80 10.52 3.52
N THR A 129 -2.01 9.51 3.11
CA THR A 129 -0.59 9.72 2.78
C THR A 129 -0.38 10.09 1.33
N GLY A 130 -1.32 9.71 0.44
CA GLY A 130 -1.31 10.06 -0.97
C GLY A 130 -1.82 11.46 -1.30
N ARG A 131 -1.84 12.41 -0.35
CA ARG A 131 -2.56 13.69 -0.53
C ARG A 131 -1.93 14.57 -1.62
N TYR A 132 -2.46 14.37 -2.84
CA TYR A 132 -2.84 15.37 -3.83
C TYR A 132 -4.11 14.85 -4.54
N PRO A 133 -5.32 15.42 -4.35
CA PRO A 133 -5.76 16.46 -3.41
C PRO A 133 -6.52 15.90 -2.19
N VAL A 134 -6.78 16.80 -1.24
CA VAL A 134 -7.53 16.64 0.02
C VAL A 134 -8.73 15.67 -0.12
N PRO A 135 -8.89 14.66 0.77
CA PRO A 135 -10.02 13.74 0.74
C PRO A 135 -11.37 14.46 0.67
N VAL A 136 -12.34 13.90 -0.06
CA VAL A 136 -13.66 14.50 -0.37
C VAL A 136 -14.46 14.93 0.88
N LYS A 137 -14.09 14.44 2.07
CA LYS A 137 -14.65 14.84 3.38
C LYS A 137 -13.54 15.01 4.42
N CYS A 138 -12.51 15.80 4.13
CA CYS A 138 -11.40 16.04 5.05
C CYS A 138 -11.73 17.15 6.04
N ASP A 139 -11.55 16.87 7.33
CA ASP A 139 -11.54 17.86 8.41
C ASP A 139 -10.35 17.55 9.35
N ASP A 140 -10.06 18.48 10.26
CA ASP A 140 -8.94 18.36 11.19
C ASP A 140 -9.10 17.17 12.14
N GLU A 141 -10.33 16.77 12.46
CA GLU A 141 -10.61 15.63 13.33
C GLU A 141 -10.17 14.32 12.66
N LYS A 142 -10.55 14.10 11.39
CA LYS A 142 -10.13 12.90 10.66
C LYS A 142 -8.62 12.86 10.42
N LEU A 143 -7.99 14.02 10.26
CA LEU A 143 -6.53 14.08 10.20
C LEU A 143 -5.91 13.66 11.54
N LYS A 144 -6.43 14.15 12.67
CA LYS A 144 -6.00 13.72 14.01
C LYS A 144 -6.23 12.23 14.23
N ASP A 145 -7.36 11.69 13.77
CA ASP A 145 -7.66 10.27 13.85
C ASP A 145 -6.66 9.43 13.07
N TYR A 146 -6.30 9.86 11.86
CA TYR A 146 -5.24 9.22 11.07
C TYR A 146 -3.91 9.21 11.83
N TRP A 147 -3.48 10.36 12.37
CA TRP A 147 -2.22 10.44 13.13
C TRP A 147 -2.25 9.60 14.41
N SER A 148 -3.39 9.56 15.09
CA SER A 148 -3.61 8.73 16.28
C SER A 148 -3.49 7.24 15.96
N LEU A 149 -4.12 6.79 14.86
CA LEU A 149 -4.03 5.43 14.35
C LEU A 149 -2.61 5.08 13.90
N ALA A 150 -1.98 5.93 13.10
CA ALA A 150 -0.60 5.71 12.65
C ALA A 150 0.35 5.60 13.85
N THR A 151 0.20 6.49 14.84
CA THR A 151 1.00 6.45 16.06
C THR A 151 0.75 5.17 16.87
N SER A 152 -0.50 4.74 17.02
CA SER A 152 -0.83 3.54 17.80
C SER A 152 -0.34 2.25 17.15
N VAL A 153 -0.38 2.17 15.81
CA VAL A 153 0.04 0.99 15.03
C VAL A 153 1.56 0.94 14.87
N LEU A 154 2.21 2.06 14.52
CA LEU A 154 3.62 2.09 14.12
C LEU A 154 4.61 2.27 15.28
N THR A 155 4.12 2.58 16.48
CA THR A 155 4.99 2.86 17.62
C THR A 155 4.50 2.26 18.91
N ASP A 156 5.44 1.81 19.74
CA ASP A 156 5.18 1.34 21.10
C ASP A 156 5.53 2.44 22.11
N ARG A 157 4.81 2.47 23.23
CA ARG A 157 5.16 3.31 24.37
C ARG A 157 6.40 2.73 25.05
N VAL A 158 7.39 3.57 25.32
CA VAL A 158 8.58 3.19 26.09
C VAL A 158 8.63 4.00 27.39
N LYS A 159 9.37 3.50 28.39
CA LYS A 159 9.55 4.22 29.65
C LYS A 159 10.16 5.59 29.35
N GLY A 160 9.41 6.64 29.69
CA GLY A 160 9.85 8.02 29.57
C GLY A 160 10.79 8.45 30.69
N HIS A 161 11.22 9.70 30.63
CA HIS A 161 11.89 10.38 31.73
C HIS A 161 10.93 11.44 32.31
N GLY A 162 10.55 11.32 33.59
CA GLY A 162 9.53 12.16 34.19
C GLY A 162 8.15 12.01 33.53
N ASN A 163 7.51 13.13 33.17
CA ASN A 163 6.17 13.17 32.56
C ASN A 163 6.16 13.05 31.02
N LEU A 164 7.33 12.86 30.38
CA LEU A 164 7.43 12.74 28.92
C LEU A 164 7.00 11.36 28.46
N ASN A 165 5.93 11.29 27.66
CA ASN A 165 5.52 10.07 26.97
C ASN A 165 6.37 9.87 25.72
N ILE A 166 7.36 8.98 25.81
CA ILE A 166 8.23 8.63 24.69
C ILE A 166 7.64 7.43 23.95
N ARG A 167 7.67 7.49 22.62
CA ARG A 167 7.27 6.37 21.75
C ARG A 167 8.43 6.00 20.82
N LYS A 168 8.56 4.72 20.51
CA LYS A 168 9.58 4.19 19.60
C LYS A 168 8.92 3.43 18.47
N ARG A 169 9.42 3.56 17.23
CA ARG A 169 9.02 2.74 16.08
C ARG A 169 9.12 1.25 16.47
N ASN A 170 8.04 0.50 16.20
CA ASN A 170 7.95 -0.93 16.49
C ASN A 170 8.14 -1.81 15.23
N GLY A 171 8.35 -1.16 14.10
CA GLY A 171 8.56 -1.76 12.80
C GLY A 171 7.36 -2.55 12.27
N ALA A 172 6.12 -2.24 12.70
CA ALA A 172 4.92 -2.96 12.29
C ALA A 172 4.68 -2.92 10.76
N ALA A 173 5.13 -1.86 10.09
CA ALA A 173 5.03 -1.67 8.65
C ALA A 173 6.39 -1.80 7.91
N ASP A 174 7.42 -2.31 8.58
CA ASP A 174 8.72 -2.56 7.96
C ASP A 174 8.58 -3.59 6.83
N TRP A 175 9.47 -3.50 5.84
CA TRP A 175 9.37 -4.27 4.61
C TRP A 175 9.18 -5.77 4.83
N ASP A 176 9.96 -6.39 5.71
CA ASP A 176 9.87 -7.85 5.93
C ASP A 176 8.49 -8.28 6.45
N LYS A 177 7.87 -7.47 7.32
CA LYS A 177 6.53 -7.77 7.84
C LYS A 177 5.45 -7.53 6.78
N PHE A 178 5.59 -6.45 6.01
CA PHE A 178 4.70 -6.20 4.87
C PHE A 178 4.81 -7.32 3.82
N GLN A 179 6.04 -7.72 3.46
CA GLN A 179 6.30 -8.76 2.47
C GLN A 179 5.74 -10.10 2.92
N ALA A 180 5.92 -10.47 4.19
CA ALA A 180 5.35 -11.69 4.76
C ALA A 180 3.81 -11.68 4.66
N LEU A 181 3.15 -10.58 5.03
CA LEU A 181 1.70 -10.45 4.91
C LEU A 181 1.23 -10.50 3.45
N PHE A 182 1.93 -9.82 2.54
CA PHE A 182 1.61 -9.85 1.12
C PHE A 182 1.70 -11.28 0.57
N ASN A 183 2.79 -11.99 0.88
CA ASN A 183 3.00 -13.36 0.41
C ASN A 183 1.93 -14.30 0.97
N GLU A 184 1.59 -14.20 2.26
CA GLU A 184 0.52 -15.00 2.86
C GLU A 184 -0.82 -14.85 2.10
N ILE A 185 -1.15 -13.64 1.65
CA ILE A 185 -2.37 -13.42 0.85
C ILE A 185 -2.17 -13.86 -0.60
N ALA A 186 -0.97 -13.71 -1.16
CA ALA A 186 -0.66 -14.14 -2.52
C ALA A 186 -0.65 -15.67 -2.68
N ASP A 187 -0.29 -16.41 -1.64
CA ASP A 187 -0.29 -17.87 -1.61
C ASP A 187 -1.72 -18.45 -1.73
N GLU A 188 -2.73 -17.63 -1.44
CA GLU A 188 -4.15 -17.96 -1.61
C GLU A 188 -4.65 -17.79 -3.05
N PHE A 189 -3.79 -17.34 -3.96
CA PHE A 189 -4.05 -17.15 -5.39
C PHE A 189 -3.45 -18.28 -6.23
N ASP A 190 -4.27 -18.93 -7.03
CA ASP A 190 -3.85 -20.07 -7.86
C ASP A 190 -3.49 -19.66 -9.31
N PHE A 191 -2.28 -19.98 -9.76
CA PHE A 191 -1.82 -19.75 -11.13
C PHE A 191 -2.14 -20.96 -12.02
N ASN A 192 -3.43 -21.25 -12.19
CA ASN A 192 -3.88 -22.21 -13.21
C ASN A 192 -3.91 -21.61 -14.61
#